data_AF-A0A959EHJ1-F1
#
_entry.id   AF-A0A959EHJ1-F1
#
_cell.length_a   1.000
_cell.length_b   1.000
_cell.length_c   1.000
_cell.angle_alpha   90.00
_cell.angle_beta   90.00
_cell.angle_gamma   90.00
#
_symmetry.space_group_name_H-M   'P 1'
#
loop_
_entity.id
_entity.type
_entity.pdbx_description
1 polymer ?
#
loop_
_entity_poly.entity_id
_entity_poly.type
_entity_poly.pdbx_seq_one_letter_code
_entity_poly.pdbx_strand_id
1 'polypeptide(L)'
;MTTITHWMNTELAEALGWALLHSLWQGAAIALLLAVSLILARGLSSTVRYYMAFSAMLALLLACAGTFAWAYEPQPELATNSTEEVTLFISDTQEALPSGSGPAISEAATDHPTAYLSYFEQHLPLLVTGWLLGILLLSLRMLGEIAYIQHLRHYRCRQVEGIWLEKLFRMKEQMGIRRKVEARETHRIHSPMVVGVFKHVILLPVGLLSGLSPEQVEAVLAHELAHVRRNDYLANLFLSLVEILLFFNPMMWWISKK
;
A
#
# COMPACT_ATOMS: atom_id res chain seq x y z
N MET A 1 13.88 -9.67 26.77
CA MET A 1 13.20 -10.74 25.99
C MET A 1 11.71 -10.83 26.25
N THR A 2 11.19 -10.37 27.38
CA THR A 2 9.75 -10.42 27.74
C THR A 2 8.84 -9.52 26.91
N THR A 3 9.34 -8.41 26.36
CA THR A 3 8.55 -7.47 25.54
C THR A 3 8.25 -7.97 24.13
N ILE A 4 9.20 -8.66 23.48
CA ILE A 4 9.01 -9.23 22.15
C ILE A 4 8.02 -10.39 22.20
N THR A 5 8.14 -11.27 23.19
CA THR A 5 7.21 -12.39 23.39
C THR A 5 5.81 -11.92 23.78
N HIS A 6 5.69 -10.82 24.52
CA HIS A 6 4.39 -10.24 24.85
C HIS A 6 3.71 -9.66 23.60
N TRP A 7 4.43 -8.95 22.74
CA TRP A 7 3.86 -8.42 21.49
C TRP A 7 3.43 -9.53 20.53
N MET A 8 4.14 -10.66 20.51
CA MET A 8 3.77 -11.81 19.70
C MET A 8 2.42 -12.44 20.10
N ASN A 9 1.94 -12.24 21.33
CA ASN A 9 0.66 -12.79 21.80
C ASN A 9 -0.44 -11.70 21.91
N THR A 10 -0.33 -10.61 21.14
CA THR A 10 -1.33 -9.53 21.16
C THR A 10 -2.39 -9.73 20.09
N GLU A 11 -3.64 -9.44 20.45
CA GLU A 11 -4.80 -9.40 19.53
C GLU A 11 -4.51 -8.56 18.28
N LEU A 12 -3.68 -7.53 18.39
CA LEU A 12 -3.24 -6.70 17.27
C LEU A 12 -2.38 -7.46 16.25
N ALA A 13 -1.45 -8.30 16.71
CA ALA A 13 -0.60 -9.10 15.83
C ALA A 13 -1.42 -10.17 15.10
N GLU A 14 -2.40 -10.77 15.78
CA GLU A 14 -3.32 -11.74 15.17
C GLU A 14 -4.23 -11.07 14.13
N ALA A 15 -4.86 -9.93 14.48
CA ALA A 15 -5.71 -9.19 13.56
C ALA A 15 -4.94 -8.70 12.31
N LEU A 16 -3.72 -8.20 12.48
CA LEU A 16 -2.84 -7.85 11.35
C LEU A 16 -2.49 -9.08 10.52
N GLY A 17 -2.10 -10.19 11.16
CA GLY A 17 -1.76 -11.43 10.47
C GLY A 17 -2.90 -11.93 9.58
N TRP A 18 -4.12 -11.95 10.12
CA TRP A 18 -5.32 -12.32 9.37
C TRP A 18 -5.65 -11.34 8.26
N ALA A 19 -5.52 -10.03 8.48
CA ALA A 19 -5.73 -9.03 7.43
C ALA A 19 -4.75 -9.19 6.27
N LEU A 20 -3.46 -9.45 6.56
CA LEU A 20 -2.45 -9.70 5.55
C LEU A 20 -2.76 -10.96 4.73
N LEU A 21 -3.19 -12.03 5.38
CA LEU A 21 -3.54 -13.29 4.70
C LEU A 21 -4.76 -13.12 3.80
N HIS A 22 -5.81 -12.44 4.29
CA HIS A 22 -7.01 -12.14 3.50
C HIS A 22 -6.71 -11.22 2.31
N SER A 23 -5.76 -10.30 2.45
CA SER A 23 -5.37 -9.39 1.36
C SER A 23 -4.91 -10.14 0.10
N LEU A 24 -4.40 -11.37 0.22
CA LEU A 24 -3.93 -12.16 -0.93
C LEU A 24 -5.08 -12.51 -1.87
N TRP A 25 -6.16 -13.10 -1.36
CA TRP A 25 -7.30 -13.48 -2.19
C TRP A 25 -8.13 -12.25 -2.57
N GLN A 26 -8.23 -11.24 -1.69
CA GLN A 26 -8.86 -9.96 -2.01
C GLN A 26 -8.15 -9.28 -3.18
N GLY A 27 -6.82 -9.28 -3.15
CA GLY A 27 -5.98 -8.77 -4.25
C GLY A 27 -6.22 -9.52 -5.55
N ALA A 28 -6.35 -10.84 -5.50
CA ALA A 28 -6.63 -11.65 -6.69
C ALA A 28 -8.02 -11.33 -7.28
N ALA A 29 -9.04 -11.22 -6.44
CA ALA A 29 -10.39 -10.85 -6.88
C ALA A 29 -10.42 -9.44 -7.49
N ILE A 30 -9.78 -8.46 -6.85
CA ILE A 30 -9.71 -7.08 -7.35
C ILE A 30 -8.90 -7.00 -8.65
N ALA A 31 -7.78 -7.71 -8.75
CA ALA A 31 -6.98 -7.76 -9.97
C ALA A 31 -7.74 -8.39 -11.14
N LEU A 32 -8.52 -9.44 -10.89
CA LEU A 32 -9.39 -10.05 -11.90
C LEU A 32 -10.45 -9.05 -12.39
N LEU A 33 -11.13 -8.37 -11.47
CA LEU A 33 -12.10 -7.33 -11.81
C LEU A 33 -11.46 -6.20 -12.61
N LEU A 34 -10.26 -5.75 -12.23
CA LEU A 34 -9.51 -4.75 -12.98
C LEU A 34 -9.15 -5.27 -14.38
N ALA A 35 -8.68 -6.50 -14.52
CA ALA A 35 -8.31 -7.09 -15.79
C ALA A 35 -9.50 -7.12 -16.76
N VAL A 36 -10.67 -7.59 -16.29
CA VAL A 36 -11.92 -7.59 -17.08
C VAL A 36 -12.30 -6.16 -17.45
N SER A 37 -12.26 -5.24 -16.49
CA SER A 37 -12.62 -3.84 -16.72
C SER A 37 -11.69 -3.18 -17.75
N LEU A 38 -10.37 -3.46 -17.71
CA LEU A 38 -9.41 -2.94 -18.68
C LEU A 38 -9.61 -3.53 -20.08
N ILE A 39 -10.05 -4.79 -20.19
CA ILE A 39 -10.42 -5.41 -21.47
C ILE A 39 -11.64 -4.72 -22.08
N LEU A 40 -12.65 -4.41 -21.27
CA LEU A 40 -13.84 -3.67 -21.70
C LEU A 40 -13.51 -2.20 -22.03
N ALA A 41 -12.57 -1.60 -21.30
CA ALA A 41 -12.11 -0.22 -21.47
C ALA A 41 -11.02 -0.04 -22.55
N ARG A 42 -10.80 -1.02 -23.44
CA ARG A 42 -9.80 -0.97 -24.53
C ARG A 42 -10.02 0.17 -25.54
N GLY A 43 -11.22 0.74 -25.61
CA GLY A 43 -11.52 1.92 -26.42
C GLY A 43 -11.34 3.26 -25.69
N LEU A 44 -11.15 3.25 -24.35
CA LEU A 44 -11.05 4.45 -23.53
C LEU A 44 -9.63 5.02 -23.52
N SER A 45 -9.49 6.29 -23.12
CA SER A 45 -8.21 6.97 -23.02
C SER A 45 -7.29 6.32 -21.97
N SER A 46 -5.98 6.53 -22.11
CA SER A 46 -4.97 6.08 -21.14
C SER A 46 -5.23 6.64 -19.74
N THR A 47 -5.74 7.87 -19.64
CA THR A 47 -6.12 8.51 -18.38
C THR A 47 -7.20 7.72 -17.63
N VAL A 48 -8.21 7.19 -18.32
CA VAL A 48 -9.26 6.40 -17.66
C VAL A 48 -8.68 5.09 -17.12
N ARG A 49 -7.88 4.39 -17.92
CA ARG A 49 -7.24 3.13 -17.50
C ARG A 49 -6.33 3.32 -16.30
N TYR A 50 -5.58 4.41 -16.27
CA TYR A 50 -4.77 4.82 -15.11
C TYR A 50 -5.64 4.99 -13.85
N TYR A 51 -6.77 5.71 -13.94
CA TYR A 51 -7.66 5.87 -12.79
C TYR A 51 -8.32 4.56 -12.34
N MET A 52 -8.58 3.64 -13.27
CA MET A 52 -9.08 2.30 -12.93
C MET A 52 -8.05 1.51 -12.13
N ALA A 53 -6.78 1.49 -12.57
CA ALA A 53 -5.70 0.84 -11.83
C ALA A 53 -5.49 1.48 -10.46
N PHE A 54 -5.47 2.82 -10.39
CA PHE A 54 -5.38 3.56 -9.13
C PHE A 54 -6.54 3.23 -8.17
N SER A 55 -7.77 3.16 -8.68
CA SER A 55 -8.95 2.79 -7.86
C SER A 55 -8.90 1.34 -7.37
N ALA A 56 -8.37 0.42 -8.16
CA ALA A 56 -8.23 -0.98 -7.77
C ALA A 56 -7.22 -1.13 -6.63
N MET A 57 -6.10 -0.42 -6.70
CA MET A 57 -5.14 -0.37 -5.60
C MET A 57 -5.76 0.24 -4.33
N LEU A 58 -6.50 1.35 -4.45
CA LEU A 58 -7.18 1.95 -3.32
C LEU A 58 -8.20 0.98 -2.70
N ALA A 59 -8.97 0.27 -3.54
CA ALA A 59 -9.91 -0.74 -3.09
C ALA A 59 -9.21 -1.88 -2.33
N LEU A 60 -8.03 -2.32 -2.78
CA LEU A 60 -7.26 -3.35 -2.09
C LEU A 60 -6.75 -2.86 -0.72
N LEU A 61 -6.25 -1.63 -0.64
CA LEU A 61 -5.84 -1.02 0.63
C LEU A 61 -7.03 -0.94 1.61
N LEU A 62 -8.18 -0.48 1.12
CA LEU A 62 -9.40 -0.37 1.93
C LEU A 62 -9.95 -1.74 2.34
N ALA A 63 -9.88 -2.75 1.48
CA ALA A 63 -10.28 -4.12 1.82
C ALA A 63 -9.40 -4.69 2.94
N CYS A 64 -8.08 -4.52 2.84
CA CYS A 64 -7.14 -4.93 3.90
C CYS A 64 -7.43 -4.20 5.22
N ALA A 65 -7.65 -2.89 5.18
CA ALA A 65 -7.99 -2.09 6.36
C ALA A 65 -9.34 -2.49 6.97
N GLY A 66 -10.34 -2.79 6.13
CA GLY A 66 -11.65 -3.28 6.56
C GLY A 66 -11.57 -4.66 7.22
N THR A 67 -10.77 -5.58 6.66
CA THR A 67 -10.52 -6.88 7.30
C THR A 67 -9.77 -6.74 8.62
N PHE A 68 -8.80 -5.83 8.71
CA PHE A 68 -8.16 -5.54 9.99
C PHE A 68 -9.17 -5.00 11.01
N ALA A 69 -10.00 -4.03 10.63
CA ALA A 69 -11.01 -3.46 11.53
C ALA A 69 -12.02 -4.51 12.02
N TRP A 70 -12.41 -5.43 11.15
CA TRP A 70 -13.29 -6.56 11.50
C TRP A 70 -12.58 -7.60 12.38
N ALA A 71 -11.32 -7.93 12.08
CA ALA A 71 -10.55 -8.91 12.85
C ALA A 71 -10.10 -8.38 14.22
N TYR A 72 -9.98 -7.05 14.36
CA TYR A 72 -9.64 -6.37 15.61
C TYR A 72 -10.89 -6.02 16.45
N GLU A 73 -12.09 -6.45 16.06
CA GLU A 73 -13.29 -6.13 16.81
C GLU A 73 -13.19 -6.74 18.22
N PRO A 74 -13.13 -5.91 19.29
CA PRO A 74 -12.94 -6.41 20.64
C PRO A 74 -14.13 -7.29 21.00
N GLN A 75 -13.87 -8.50 21.50
CA GLN A 75 -14.94 -9.33 22.00
C GLN A 75 -15.75 -8.51 23.02
N PRO A 76 -17.07 -8.37 22.84
CA PRO A 76 -17.86 -7.76 23.89
C PRO A 76 -17.65 -8.60 25.16
N GLU A 77 -17.24 -7.97 26.26
CA GLU A 77 -17.22 -8.54 27.61
C GLU A 77 -18.65 -8.84 28.09
N LEU A 78 -19.46 -9.50 27.27
CA LEU A 78 -20.81 -9.91 27.58
C LEU A 78 -20.74 -11.30 28.23
N ALA A 79 -20.79 -11.26 29.57
CA ALA A 79 -21.24 -12.32 30.46
C ALA A 79 -20.23 -13.39 30.91
N THR A 80 -19.13 -12.98 31.55
CA THR A 80 -18.34 -13.89 32.42
C THR A 80 -18.96 -14.12 33.80
N ASN A 81 -20.08 -13.47 34.16
CA ASN A 81 -20.72 -13.62 35.47
C ASN A 81 -21.91 -14.60 35.49
N SER A 82 -22.29 -15.23 34.38
CA SER A 82 -23.49 -16.10 34.34
C SER A 82 -23.21 -17.59 34.53
N THR A 83 -21.95 -18.02 34.42
CA THR A 83 -21.62 -19.46 34.41
C THR A 83 -21.22 -19.98 35.79
N GLU A 84 -20.78 -19.12 36.71
CA GLU A 84 -20.43 -19.54 38.09
C GLU A 84 -21.65 -19.90 38.95
N GLU A 85 -22.85 -19.37 38.65
CA GLU A 85 -24.06 -19.75 39.37
C GLU A 85 -24.67 -21.09 38.92
N VAL A 86 -24.39 -21.57 37.70
CA VAL A 86 -25.00 -22.81 37.18
C VAL A 86 -24.23 -24.07 37.59
N THR A 87 -22.91 -23.99 37.80
CA THR A 87 -22.10 -25.13 38.25
C THR A 87 -22.34 -25.53 39.71
N LEU A 88 -22.87 -24.62 40.54
CA LEU A 88 -23.17 -24.90 41.95
C LEU A 88 -24.50 -25.66 42.15
N PHE A 89 -25.38 -25.69 41.14
CA PHE A 89 -26.65 -26.44 41.19
C PHE A 89 -26.59 -27.85 40.59
N ILE A 90 -25.56 -28.17 39.80
CA ILE A 90 -25.45 -29.49 39.12
C ILE A 90 -24.65 -30.50 39.97
N SER A 91 -23.86 -30.05 40.94
CA SER A 91 -23.01 -30.92 41.76
C SER A 91 -23.76 -31.74 42.81
N ASP A 92 -25.05 -31.48 43.05
CA ASP A 92 -25.79 -32.06 44.19
C ASP A 92 -26.80 -33.17 43.80
N THR A 93 -26.71 -33.73 42.58
CA THR A 93 -27.67 -34.76 42.13
C THR A 93 -27.08 -35.93 41.33
N GLN A 94 -25.85 -36.34 41.63
CA GLN A 94 -25.27 -37.57 41.06
C GLN A 94 -25.01 -38.65 42.13
N GLU A 95 -26.09 -39.24 42.64
CA GLU A 95 -26.05 -40.58 43.23
C GLU A 95 -26.08 -41.65 42.12
N ALA A 96 -24.97 -42.39 42.05
CA ALA A 96 -24.79 -43.79 41.65
C ALA A 96 -25.67 -44.43 40.54
N LEU A 97 -25.02 -44.91 39.46
CA LEU A 97 -25.24 -46.23 38.82
C LEU A 97 -24.04 -46.58 37.89
N PRO A 98 -23.67 -47.87 37.72
CA PRO A 98 -22.32 -48.28 37.31
C PRO A 98 -22.11 -48.45 35.80
N SER A 99 -20.86 -48.17 35.41
CA SER A 99 -20.07 -48.61 34.25
C SER A 99 -20.73 -49.57 33.24
N GLY A 100 -21.16 -49.02 32.11
CA GLY A 100 -21.35 -49.76 30.85
C GLY A 100 -20.18 -49.48 29.90
N SER A 101 -19.30 -50.46 29.74
CA SER A 101 -18.22 -50.48 28.74
C SER A 101 -18.80 -50.68 27.34
N GLY A 102 -19.29 -49.60 26.74
CA GLY A 102 -19.47 -49.50 25.29
C GLY A 102 -18.11 -49.26 24.62
N PRO A 103 -17.85 -49.80 23.41
CA PRO A 103 -16.63 -49.47 22.70
C PRO A 103 -16.68 -47.97 22.43
N ALA A 104 -15.74 -47.23 23.03
CA ALA A 104 -15.46 -45.87 22.64
C ALA A 104 -15.15 -45.94 21.14
N ILE A 105 -16.10 -45.48 20.33
CA ILE A 105 -15.84 -45.15 18.93
C ILE A 105 -14.81 -44.04 19.04
N SER A 106 -13.55 -44.44 18.91
CA SER A 106 -12.44 -43.53 18.79
C SER A 106 -12.74 -42.68 17.55
N GLU A 107 -13.14 -41.43 17.78
CA GLU A 107 -13.21 -40.36 16.79
C GLU A 107 -11.78 -40.00 16.32
N ALA A 108 -10.98 -41.00 15.95
CA ALA A 108 -9.68 -40.85 15.33
C ALA A 108 -9.82 -40.72 13.81
N ALA A 109 -10.81 -39.94 13.37
CA ALA A 109 -11.04 -39.64 11.97
C ALA A 109 -11.09 -38.12 11.75
N THR A 110 -10.01 -37.60 11.17
CA THR A 110 -9.86 -36.30 10.50
C THR A 110 -9.79 -35.03 11.36
N ASP A 111 -8.79 -34.93 12.24
CA ASP A 111 -8.38 -33.68 12.89
C ASP A 111 -7.24 -32.94 12.14
N HIS A 112 -7.16 -33.12 10.81
CA HIS A 112 -6.16 -32.45 9.98
C HIS A 112 -6.48 -30.96 9.71
N PRO A 113 -7.74 -30.53 9.45
CA PRO A 113 -8.04 -29.12 9.17
C PRO A 113 -7.72 -28.20 10.36
N THR A 114 -7.98 -28.67 11.58
CA THR A 114 -7.74 -27.96 12.85
C THR A 114 -6.24 -27.82 13.15
N ALA A 115 -5.44 -28.83 12.81
CA ALA A 115 -3.98 -28.79 12.96
C ALA A 115 -3.29 -27.75 12.06
N TYR A 116 -3.78 -27.52 10.84
CA TYR A 116 -3.23 -26.47 9.97
C TYR A 116 -3.59 -25.06 10.45
N LEU A 117 -4.84 -24.85 10.87
CA LEU A 117 -5.29 -23.54 11.37
C LEU A 117 -4.50 -23.11 12.62
N SER A 118 -4.35 -24.03 13.58
CA SER A 118 -3.56 -23.79 14.80
C SER A 118 -2.07 -23.54 14.52
N TYR A 119 -1.48 -24.24 13.53
CA TYR A 119 -0.11 -23.95 13.09
C TYR A 119 0.02 -22.51 12.53
N PHE A 120 -0.93 -22.06 11.71
CA PHE A 120 -0.90 -20.71 11.15
C PHE A 120 -1.09 -19.66 12.25
N GLU A 121 -2.06 -19.84 13.14
CA GLU A 121 -2.31 -18.94 14.27
C GLU A 121 -1.06 -18.75 15.13
N GLN A 122 -0.35 -19.85 15.44
CA GLN A 122 0.90 -19.79 16.21
C GLN A 122 2.02 -19.00 15.51
N HIS A 123 2.05 -18.99 14.17
CA HIS A 123 3.11 -18.35 13.38
C HIS A 123 2.72 -16.98 12.80
N LEU A 124 1.45 -16.54 12.93
CA LEU A 124 0.99 -15.22 12.50
C LEU A 124 1.88 -14.07 13.02
N PRO A 125 2.30 -14.06 14.30
CA PRO A 125 3.12 -12.96 14.81
C PRO A 125 4.50 -12.88 14.16
N LEU A 126 5.09 -14.03 13.79
CA LEU A 126 6.35 -14.08 13.04
C LEU A 126 6.17 -13.49 11.64
N LEU A 127 5.05 -13.81 10.98
CA LEU A 127 4.70 -13.24 9.67
C LEU A 127 4.56 -11.72 9.77
N VAL A 128 3.83 -11.20 10.76
CA VAL A 128 3.67 -9.75 10.96
C VAL A 128 5.02 -9.09 11.28
N THR A 129 5.88 -9.74 12.07
CA THR A 129 7.25 -9.25 12.33
C THR A 129 8.05 -9.12 11.04
N GLY A 130 8.03 -10.15 10.20
CA GLY A 130 8.71 -10.13 8.90
C GLY A 130 8.15 -9.05 7.98
N TRP A 131 6.83 -8.87 7.98
CA TRP A 131 6.14 -7.81 7.24
C TRP A 131 6.55 -6.40 7.71
N LEU A 132 6.58 -6.15 9.03
CA LEU A 132 7.04 -4.88 9.61
C LEU A 132 8.50 -4.59 9.26
N LEU A 133 9.37 -5.61 9.30
CA LEU A 133 10.77 -5.46 8.89
C LEU A 133 10.87 -5.11 7.40
N GLY A 134 10.06 -5.75 6.55
CA GLY A 134 9.94 -5.41 5.14
C GLY A 134 9.52 -3.96 4.92
N ILE A 135 8.46 -3.51 5.62
CA ILE A 135 8.01 -2.11 5.58
C ILE A 135 9.12 -1.17 6.01
N LEU A 136 9.83 -1.48 7.10
CA LEU A 136 10.92 -0.64 7.60
C LEU A 136 12.00 -0.49 6.54
N LEU A 137 12.48 -1.60 5.97
CA LEU A 137 13.55 -1.59 4.96
C LEU A 137 13.14 -0.84 3.69
N LEU A 138 11.92 -1.09 3.19
CA LEU A 138 11.43 -0.43 1.99
C LEU A 138 11.12 1.06 2.23
N SER A 139 10.64 1.41 3.42
CA SER A 139 10.46 2.81 3.82
C SER A 139 11.80 3.54 3.89
N LEU A 140 12.82 2.94 4.51
CA LEU A 140 14.16 3.52 4.55
C LEU A 140 14.75 3.71 3.15
N ARG A 141 14.57 2.73 2.26
CA ARG A 141 14.93 2.86 0.85
C ARG A 141 14.21 4.04 0.18
N MET A 142 12.89 4.14 0.34
CA MET A 142 12.10 5.24 -0.23
C MET A 142 12.52 6.60 0.33
N LEU A 143 12.78 6.69 1.64
CA LEU A 143 13.31 7.90 2.27
C LEU A 143 14.67 8.28 1.69
N GLY A 144 15.54 7.29 1.43
CA GLY A 144 16.81 7.49 0.73
C GLY A 144 16.64 8.03 -0.68
N GLU A 145 15.69 7.49 -1.45
CA GLU A 145 15.34 7.96 -2.81
C GLU A 145 14.82 9.41 -2.77
N ILE A 146 13.91 9.72 -1.84
CA ILE A 146 13.40 11.09 -1.63
C ILE A 146 14.53 12.03 -1.21
N ALA A 147 15.40 11.62 -0.28
CA ALA A 147 16.52 12.43 0.18
C ALA A 147 17.52 12.69 -0.95
N TYR A 148 17.80 11.70 -1.79
CA TYR A 148 18.63 11.84 -2.97
C TYR A 148 18.04 12.86 -3.96
N ILE A 149 16.75 12.74 -4.27
CA ILE A 149 16.05 13.67 -5.16
C ILE A 149 16.03 15.10 -4.58
N GLN A 150 15.79 15.24 -3.27
CA GLN A 150 15.84 16.54 -2.59
C GLN A 150 17.25 17.13 -2.59
N HIS A 151 18.28 16.30 -2.45
CA HIS A 151 19.66 16.72 -2.59
C HIS A 151 19.93 17.21 -4.02
N LEU A 152 19.48 16.48 -5.05
CA LEU A 152 19.58 16.88 -6.45
C LEU A 152 18.95 18.24 -6.71
N ARG A 153 17.79 18.52 -6.11
CA ARG A 153 17.12 19.83 -6.24
C ARG A 153 18.00 21.00 -5.77
N HIS A 154 18.86 20.80 -4.77
CA HIS A 154 19.67 21.88 -4.18
C HIS A 154 21.14 21.87 -4.64
N TYR A 155 21.62 20.76 -5.22
CA TYR A 155 23.04 20.58 -5.53
C TYR A 155 23.36 20.84 -7.01
N ARG A 156 24.22 21.82 -7.29
CA ARG A 156 24.73 22.17 -8.64
C ARG A 156 23.66 22.29 -9.74
N CYS A 157 22.48 22.77 -9.36
CA CYS A 157 21.44 23.12 -10.31
C CYS A 157 21.64 24.54 -10.81
N ARG A 158 21.58 24.75 -12.13
CA ARG A 158 21.50 26.09 -12.71
C ARG A 158 20.03 26.43 -12.92
N GLN A 159 19.59 27.60 -12.48
CA GLN A 159 18.23 28.05 -12.78
C GLN A 159 18.11 28.28 -14.29
N VAL A 160 16.99 27.85 -14.89
CA VAL A 160 16.70 28.18 -16.29
C VAL A 160 16.45 29.69 -16.36
N GLU A 161 17.18 30.38 -17.23
CA GLU A 161 17.16 31.83 -17.39
C GLU A 161 16.71 32.22 -18.82
N GLY A 162 16.35 33.49 -18.99
CA GLY A 162 16.03 34.09 -20.28
C GLY A 162 14.70 33.62 -20.88
N ILE A 163 14.68 33.42 -22.20
CA ILE A 163 13.45 33.18 -22.98
C ILE A 163 12.65 31.96 -22.49
N TRP A 164 13.33 30.95 -21.96
CA TRP A 164 12.70 29.74 -21.47
C TRP A 164 11.97 29.94 -20.16
N LEU A 165 12.48 30.81 -19.28
CA LEU A 165 11.81 31.17 -18.04
C LEU A 165 10.52 31.95 -18.32
N GLU A 166 10.57 32.89 -19.27
CA GLU A 166 9.39 33.63 -19.72
C GLU A 166 8.33 32.73 -20.37
N LYS A 167 8.75 31.82 -21.27
CA LYS A 167 7.86 30.84 -21.89
C LYS A 167 7.20 29.93 -20.85
N LEU A 168 7.98 29.44 -19.87
CA LEU A 168 7.44 28.64 -18.77
C LEU A 168 6.37 29.40 -17.98
N PHE A 169 6.61 30.66 -17.65
CA PHE A 169 5.63 31.47 -16.91
C PHE A 169 4.35 31.71 -17.74
N ARG A 170 4.47 32.01 -19.04
CA ARG A 170 3.31 32.15 -19.92
C ARG A 170 2.49 30.86 -20.01
N MET A 171 3.14 29.71 -20.20
CA MET A 171 2.47 28.41 -20.26
C MET A 171 1.79 28.08 -18.93
N LYS A 172 2.47 28.32 -17.81
CA LYS A 172 1.92 28.13 -16.46
C LYS A 172 0.63 28.95 -16.27
N GLU A 173 0.63 30.20 -16.72
CA GLU A 173 -0.53 31.10 -16.66
C GLU A 173 -1.68 30.62 -17.57
N GLN A 174 -1.38 30.28 -18.82
CA GLN A 174 -2.36 29.73 -19.77
C GLN A 174 -2.99 28.43 -19.27
N MET A 175 -2.21 27.58 -18.59
CA MET A 175 -2.68 26.34 -17.98
C MET A 175 -3.32 26.56 -16.59
N GLY A 176 -3.46 27.80 -16.11
CA GLY A 176 -4.09 28.12 -14.83
C GLY A 176 -3.40 27.53 -13.59
N ILE A 177 -2.09 27.26 -13.67
CA ILE A 177 -1.34 26.64 -12.58
C ILE A 177 -0.96 27.71 -11.55
N ARG A 178 -1.62 27.71 -10.39
CA ARG A 178 -1.35 28.68 -9.31
C ARG A 178 -0.11 28.35 -8.47
N ARG A 179 0.37 27.11 -8.52
CA ARG A 179 1.49 26.62 -7.69
C ARG A 179 2.82 27.27 -8.08
N LYS A 180 3.79 27.31 -7.16
CA LYS A 180 5.15 27.74 -7.49
C LYS A 180 5.84 26.64 -8.30
N VAL A 181 6.29 26.98 -9.50
CA VAL A 181 7.04 26.11 -10.41
C VAL A 181 8.37 26.80 -10.70
N GLU A 182 9.46 26.07 -10.52
CA GLU A 182 10.81 26.49 -10.91
C GLU A 182 11.33 25.49 -11.95
N ALA A 183 12.14 25.96 -12.91
CA ALA A 183 12.87 25.09 -13.83
C ALA A 183 14.36 25.20 -13.57
N ARG A 184 15.05 24.05 -13.49
CA ARG A 184 16.50 23.97 -13.22
C ARG A 184 17.16 22.96 -14.14
N GLU A 185 18.36 23.25 -14.60
CA GLU A 185 19.20 22.32 -15.35
C GLU A 185 20.16 21.57 -14.43
N THR A 186 20.33 20.27 -14.68
CA THR A 186 21.28 19.41 -13.96
C THR A 186 21.89 18.34 -14.86
N HIS A 187 23.15 17.99 -14.61
CA HIS A 187 23.89 16.96 -15.34
C HIS A 187 23.66 15.54 -14.78
N ARG A 188 22.88 15.41 -13.70
CA ARG A 188 22.67 14.15 -12.97
C ARG A 188 21.44 13.36 -13.45
N ILE A 189 20.71 13.86 -14.43
CA ILE A 189 19.52 13.20 -14.97
C ILE A 189 19.61 13.12 -16.49
N HIS A 190 19.00 12.07 -17.05
CA HIS A 190 18.96 11.82 -18.50
C HIS A 190 17.60 12.16 -19.14
N SER A 191 16.58 12.40 -18.31
CA SER A 191 15.22 12.76 -18.73
C SER A 191 14.71 13.93 -17.90
N PRO A 192 13.87 14.82 -18.46
CA PRO A 192 13.05 15.74 -17.69
C PRO A 192 12.27 15.02 -16.59
N MET A 193 12.10 15.69 -15.45
CA MET A 193 11.21 15.22 -14.38
C MET A 193 10.76 16.35 -13.47
N VAL A 194 9.55 16.21 -12.91
CA VAL A 194 8.99 17.10 -11.89
C VAL A 194 9.23 16.56 -10.50
N VAL A 195 9.77 17.40 -9.61
CA VAL A 195 10.07 17.05 -8.23
C VAL A 195 9.38 18.01 -7.25
N GLY A 196 8.79 17.45 -6.20
CA GLY A 196 8.34 18.20 -5.02
C GLY A 196 6.82 18.45 -4.97
N VAL A 197 6.29 18.53 -3.75
CA VAL A 197 4.85 18.62 -3.47
C VAL A 197 4.33 20.06 -3.50
N PHE A 198 4.96 20.96 -2.76
CA PHE A 198 4.49 22.35 -2.59
C PHE A 198 5.23 23.35 -3.48
N LYS A 199 6.51 23.07 -3.75
CA LYS A 199 7.38 23.84 -4.65
C LYS A 199 7.86 22.85 -5.71
N HIS A 200 7.19 22.89 -6.86
CA HIS A 200 7.50 21.98 -7.96
C HIS A 200 8.74 22.50 -8.66
N VAL A 201 9.72 21.62 -8.86
CA VAL A 201 10.94 21.91 -9.61
C VAL A 201 10.98 20.98 -10.80
N ILE A 202 10.90 21.54 -12.00
CA ILE A 202 11.14 20.83 -13.25
C ILE A 202 12.66 20.75 -13.41
N LEU A 203 13.21 19.55 -13.30
CA LEU A 203 14.62 19.29 -13.55
C LEU A 203 14.78 18.92 -15.02
N LEU A 204 15.70 19.60 -15.72
CA LEU A 204 16.03 19.37 -17.11
C LEU A 204 17.47 18.86 -17.23
N PRO A 205 17.74 17.85 -18.07
CA PRO A 205 19.11 17.48 -18.45
C PRO A 205 19.84 18.67 -19.05
N VAL A 206 21.11 18.88 -18.66
CA VAL A 206 21.98 19.86 -19.32
C VAL A 206 22.07 19.53 -20.81
N GLY A 207 21.86 20.54 -21.65
CA GLY A 207 21.91 20.39 -23.11
C GLY A 207 20.56 20.10 -23.77
N LEU A 208 19.50 19.81 -23.00
CA LEU A 208 18.16 19.61 -23.56
C LEU A 208 17.64 20.87 -24.26
N LEU A 209 17.82 22.03 -23.63
CA LEU A 209 17.37 23.32 -24.18
C LEU A 209 18.14 23.72 -25.46
N SER A 210 19.36 23.22 -25.64
CA SER A 210 20.19 23.49 -26.83
C SER A 210 20.10 22.40 -27.90
N GLY A 211 19.70 21.18 -27.53
CA GLY A 211 19.67 20.01 -28.42
C GLY A 211 18.32 19.78 -29.11
N LEU A 212 17.28 20.52 -28.72
CA LEU A 212 15.93 20.40 -29.25
C LEU A 212 15.51 21.68 -29.99
N SER A 213 14.59 21.55 -30.95
CA SER A 213 13.95 22.71 -31.56
C SER A 213 13.11 23.46 -30.52
N PRO A 214 12.82 24.76 -30.73
CA PRO A 214 12.04 25.51 -29.76
C PRO A 214 10.66 24.90 -29.49
N GLU A 215 9.98 24.40 -30.51
CA GLU A 215 8.67 23.74 -30.40
C GLU A 215 8.76 22.44 -29.58
N GLN A 216 9.86 21.69 -29.73
CA GLN A 216 10.07 20.46 -28.96
C GLN A 216 10.31 20.76 -27.48
N VAL A 217 11.10 21.78 -27.15
CA VAL A 217 11.29 22.22 -25.76
C VAL A 217 9.96 22.67 -25.15
N GLU A 218 9.17 23.43 -25.90
CA GLU A 218 7.84 23.85 -25.45
C GLU A 218 6.92 22.67 -25.16
N ALA A 219 6.90 21.66 -26.04
CA ALA A 219 6.12 20.45 -25.84
C ALA A 219 6.56 19.69 -24.57
N VAL A 220 7.87 19.59 -24.32
CA VAL A 220 8.42 18.98 -23.10
C VAL A 220 8.00 19.77 -21.86
N LEU A 221 8.17 21.09 -21.85
CA LEU A 221 7.77 21.92 -20.71
C LEU A 221 6.26 21.87 -20.43
N ALA A 222 5.45 21.86 -21.49
CA ALA A 222 4.00 21.71 -21.37
C ALA A 222 3.61 20.34 -20.79
N HIS A 223 4.30 19.27 -21.18
CA HIS A 223 4.13 17.93 -20.63
C HIS A 223 4.46 17.88 -19.12
N GLU A 224 5.61 18.43 -18.72
CA GLU A 224 6.00 18.52 -17.31
C GLU A 224 5.04 19.40 -16.50
N LEU A 225 4.57 20.53 -17.05
CA LEU A 225 3.55 21.36 -16.41
C LEU A 225 2.20 20.64 -16.28
N ALA A 226 1.85 19.76 -17.21
CA ALA A 226 0.66 18.92 -17.08
C ALA A 226 0.76 17.96 -15.87
N HIS A 227 1.94 17.37 -15.64
CA HIS A 227 2.21 16.58 -14.44
C HIS A 227 2.09 17.40 -13.14
N VAL A 228 2.60 18.64 -13.14
CA VAL A 228 2.43 19.58 -12.01
C VAL A 228 0.95 19.89 -11.77
N ARG A 229 0.18 20.13 -12.82
CA ARG A 229 -1.25 20.44 -12.73
C ARG A 229 -2.02 19.26 -12.12
N ARG A 230 -1.72 18.03 -12.54
CA ARG A 230 -2.42 16.81 -12.12
C ARG A 230 -1.97 16.25 -10.76
N ASN A 231 -0.94 16.83 -10.11
CA ASN A 231 -0.38 16.34 -8.84
C ASN A 231 0.21 14.92 -8.92
N ASP A 232 0.79 14.55 -10.05
CA ASP A 232 1.28 13.19 -10.25
C ASP A 232 2.34 12.78 -9.23
N TYR A 233 3.16 13.73 -8.76
CA TYR A 233 4.14 13.47 -7.72
C TYR A 233 3.49 12.93 -6.42
N LEU A 234 2.34 13.49 -6.00
CA LEU A 234 1.62 13.03 -4.82
C LEU A 234 0.95 11.68 -5.05
N ALA A 235 0.35 11.48 -6.23
CA ALA A 235 -0.27 10.21 -6.58
C ALA A 235 0.78 9.08 -6.61
N ASN A 236 1.95 9.35 -7.18
CA ASN A 236 3.06 8.41 -7.20
C ASN A 236 3.61 8.13 -5.80
N LEU A 237 3.76 9.15 -4.95
CA LEU A 237 4.18 8.95 -3.56
C LEU A 237 3.17 8.07 -2.78
N PHE A 238 1.88 8.32 -2.97
CA PHE A 238 0.82 7.49 -2.38
C PHE A 238 0.88 6.05 -2.90
N LEU A 239 1.02 5.87 -4.20
CA LEU A 239 1.19 4.55 -4.83
C LEU A 239 2.40 3.81 -4.26
N SER A 240 3.56 4.46 -4.14
CA SER A 240 4.75 3.87 -3.52
C SER A 240 4.52 3.48 -2.05
N LEU A 241 3.76 4.27 -1.28
CA LEU A 241 3.40 3.90 0.10
C LEU A 241 2.53 2.64 0.14
N VAL A 242 1.54 2.53 -0.75
CA VAL A 242 0.68 1.33 -0.81
C VAL A 242 1.47 0.11 -1.27
N GLU A 243 2.40 0.27 -2.23
CA GLU A 243 3.32 -0.79 -2.64
C GLU A 243 4.20 -1.27 -1.48
N ILE A 244 4.67 -0.36 -0.62
CA ILE A 244 5.43 -0.72 0.59
C ILE A 244 4.57 -1.51 1.57
N LEU A 245 3.31 -1.11 1.79
CA LEU A 245 2.41 -1.82 2.71
C LEU A 245 2.04 -3.22 2.20
N LEU A 246 1.85 -3.35 0.89
CA LEU A 246 1.39 -4.58 0.24
C LEU A 246 2.48 -5.26 -0.59
N PHE A 247 3.76 -5.06 -0.24
CA PHE A 247 4.91 -5.53 -1.02
C PHE A 247 4.93 -7.07 -1.22
N PHE A 248 4.34 -7.82 -0.31
CA PHE A 248 4.25 -9.28 -0.38
C PHE A 248 3.13 -9.76 -1.32
N ASN A 249 2.18 -8.89 -1.67
CA ASN A 249 1.02 -9.25 -2.47
C ASN A 249 1.36 -9.21 -3.96
N PRO A 250 1.39 -10.36 -4.68
CA PRO A 250 1.78 -10.41 -6.09
C PRO A 250 0.87 -9.56 -6.99
N MET A 251 -0.40 -9.39 -6.60
CA MET A 251 -1.37 -8.64 -7.39
C MET A 251 -1.12 -7.14 -7.33
N MET A 252 -0.56 -6.64 -6.22
CA MET A 252 -0.16 -5.25 -6.10
C MET A 252 0.85 -4.88 -7.19
N TRP A 253 1.89 -5.71 -7.38
CA TRP A 253 2.91 -5.52 -8.43
C TRP A 253 2.36 -5.60 -9.86
N TRP A 254 1.26 -6.32 -10.07
CA TRP A 254 0.61 -6.38 -11.37
C TRP A 254 -0.22 -5.12 -11.63
N ILE A 255 -0.96 -4.65 -10.62
CA ILE A 255 -1.80 -3.44 -10.70
C ILE A 255 -0.92 -2.20 -10.89
N SER A 256 0.20 -2.07 -10.18
CA SER A 256 1.05 -0.87 -10.27
C SER A 256 1.78 -0.70 -11.60
N LYS A 257 1.86 -1.76 -12.41
CA LYS A 257 2.44 -1.73 -13.76
C LYS A 257 1.43 -1.34 -14.86
N LYS A 258 0.19 -1.00 -14.51
CA LYS A 258 -0.89 -0.65 -15.45
C LYS A 258 -1.15 0.84 -15.51
#